data_AF-A0A935CHC9-F1
#
_entry.id   AF-A0A935CHC9-F1
#
_cell.length_a   1.000
_cell.length_b   1.000
_cell.length_c   1.000
_cell.angle_alpha   90.00
_cell.angle_beta   90.00
_cell.angle_gamma   90.00
#
_symmetry.space_group_name_H-M   'P 1'
#
loop_
_entity.id
_entity.type
_entity.pdbx_description
1 polymer ?
#
loop_
_entity_poly.entity_id
_entity_poly.type
_entity_poly.pdbx_seq_one_letter_code
_entity_poly.pdbx_strand_id
1 'polypeptide(L)'
;MNRRIGRFAMSRQLVERDPETARAVMGRVIVVRCEMMYMYNTLEYMALSPDFDEVPEGMIAPEYDVHISDSGSRIEFKRSNVCAVRRAAQAAKRQPSAVCP
;
A
#
# COMPACT_ATOMS: atom_id res chain seq x y z
N MET A 1 24.62 -1.29 5.11
CA MET A 1 23.41 -0.83 4.39
C MET A 1 22.30 -1.82 4.69
N ASN A 2 21.35 -1.44 5.54
CA ASN A 2 20.37 -2.37 6.10
C ASN A 2 19.31 -2.69 5.04
N ARG A 3 19.06 -3.99 4.82
CA ARG A 3 18.14 -4.52 3.81
C ARG A 3 16.69 -4.40 4.27
N ARG A 4 16.24 -3.17 4.49
CA ARG A 4 14.87 -2.86 4.93
C ARG A 4 13.98 -2.66 3.72
N ILE A 5 13.66 -3.78 3.06
CA ILE A 5 12.83 -3.82 1.86
C ILE A 5 11.43 -4.30 2.20
N GLY A 6 10.44 -3.63 1.63
CA GLY A 6 9.04 -3.97 1.84
C GLY A 6 8.22 -3.76 0.57
N ARG A 7 7.03 -4.35 0.58
CA ARG A 7 6.00 -4.15 -0.44
C ARG A 7 4.80 -3.47 0.17
N PHE A 8 4.20 -2.55 -0.57
CA PHE A 8 2.91 -1.96 -0.21
C PHE A 8 2.13 -1.60 -1.48
N ALA A 9 0.84 -1.37 -1.35
CA ALA A 9 -0.02 -1.06 -2.48
C ALA A 9 -0.82 0.22 -2.22
N MET A 10 -1.04 1.00 -3.28
CA MET A 10 -1.94 2.16 -3.26
C MET A 10 -2.89 2.10 -4.45
N SER A 11 -4.15 2.47 -4.26
CA SER A 11 -5.08 2.54 -5.38
C SER A 11 -4.66 3.65 -6.34
N ARG A 12 -4.86 3.43 -7.64
CA ARG A 12 -4.64 4.48 -8.65
C ARG A 12 -5.45 5.75 -8.33
N GLN A 13 -6.67 5.55 -7.84
CA GLN A 13 -7.59 6.63 -7.48
C GLN A 13 -7.04 7.50 -6.35
N LEU A 14 -6.33 6.93 -5.38
CA LEU A 14 -5.71 7.73 -4.31
C LEU A 14 -4.65 8.67 -4.90
N VAL A 15 -3.78 8.14 -5.77
CA VAL A 15 -2.71 8.91 -6.41
C VAL A 15 -3.27 10.04 -7.29
N GLU A 16 -4.38 9.78 -8.00
CA GLU A 16 -5.01 10.77 -8.87
C GLU A 16 -5.86 11.82 -8.12
N ARG A 17 -6.58 11.41 -7.06
CA ARG A 17 -7.51 12.30 -6.33
C ARG A 17 -6.86 13.06 -5.19
N ASP A 18 -5.88 12.45 -4.53
CA ASP A 18 -5.16 13.04 -3.41
C ASP A 18 -3.65 12.82 -3.56
N PRO A 19 -3.03 13.55 -4.50
CA PRO A 19 -1.60 13.44 -4.75
C PRO A 19 -0.74 13.91 -3.57
N GLU A 20 -1.28 14.74 -2.67
CA GLU A 20 -0.57 15.21 -1.48
C GLU A 20 -0.34 14.04 -0.50
N THR A 21 -1.39 13.29 -0.20
CA THR A 21 -1.30 12.07 0.62
C THR A 21 -0.38 11.03 -0.02
N ALA A 22 -0.52 10.80 -1.33
CA ALA A 22 0.35 9.88 -2.05
C ALA A 22 1.83 10.32 -1.98
N ARG A 23 2.11 11.62 -2.15
CA ARG A 23 3.46 12.18 -2.04
C ARG A 23 4.02 12.05 -0.62
N ALA A 24 3.19 12.25 0.40
CA ALA A 24 3.60 12.10 1.78
C ALA A 24 4.06 10.66 2.09
N VAL A 25 3.35 9.65 1.55
CA VAL A 25 3.77 8.24 1.65
C VAL A 25 5.06 7.99 0.87
N MET A 26 5.13 8.46 -0.37
CA MET A 26 6.33 8.32 -1.20
C MET A 26 7.56 9.03 -0.60
N GLY A 27 7.38 10.11 0.15
CA GLY A 27 8.46 10.83 0.82
C GLY A 27 9.12 10.06 1.97
N ARG A 28 8.52 8.97 2.43
CA ARG A 28 9.07 8.11 3.51
C ARG A 28 9.77 6.87 3.02
N VAL A 29 9.76 6.63 1.71
CA VAL A 29 10.28 5.38 1.11
C VAL A 29 11.06 5.68 -0.15
N ILE A 30 12.05 4.85 -0.46
CA ILE A 30 12.74 4.86 -1.74
C ILE A 30 12.15 3.75 -2.58
N VAL A 31 11.33 4.10 -3.57
CA VAL A 31 10.71 3.13 -4.48
C VAL A 31 11.75 2.57 -5.43
N VAL A 32 11.89 1.24 -5.45
CA VAL A 32 12.79 0.52 -6.35
C VAL A 32 12.04 -0.14 -7.51
N ARG A 33 10.75 -0.47 -7.32
CA ARG A 33 9.89 -1.02 -8.36
C ARG A 33 8.45 -0.55 -8.15
N CYS A 34 7.75 -0.27 -9.24
CA CYS A 34 6.33 0.05 -9.25
C CYS A 34 5.67 -0.72 -10.40
N GLU A 35 4.60 -1.44 -10.11
CA GLU A 35 3.82 -2.21 -11.08
C GLU A 35 2.34 -1.84 -10.99
N MET A 36 1.72 -1.56 -12.15
CA MET A 36 0.29 -1.34 -12.22
C MET A 36 -0.44 -2.67 -12.36
N MET A 37 -1.24 -2.99 -11.35
CA MET A 37 -2.17 -4.11 -11.37
C MET A 37 -3.51 -3.65 -11.97
N TYR A 38 -3.59 -3.62 -13.30
CA TYR A 38 -4.76 -3.13 -14.05
C TYR A 38 -6.07 -3.78 -13.63
N MET A 39 -6.08 -5.10 -13.41
CA MET A 39 -7.26 -5.84 -12.98
C MET A 39 -7.84 -5.32 -11.65
N TYR A 40 -7.00 -4.75 -10.79
CA TYR A 40 -7.37 -4.28 -9.46
C TYR A 40 -7.28 -2.74 -9.33
N ASN A 41 -6.97 -2.04 -10.43
CA ASN A 41 -6.74 -0.59 -10.44
C ASN A 41 -5.80 -0.10 -9.31
N THR A 42 -4.74 -0.86 -9.04
CA THR A 42 -3.86 -0.68 -7.88
C THR A 42 -2.40 -0.66 -8.33
N LEU A 43 -1.60 0.21 -7.73
CA LEU A 43 -0.16 0.29 -7.91
C LEU A 43 0.52 -0.47 -6.78
N GLU A 44 1.29 -1.49 -7.13
CA GLU A 44 2.14 -2.23 -6.20
C GLU A 44 3.55 -1.66 -6.22
N TYR A 45 4.04 -1.31 -5.03
CA TYR A 45 5.36 -0.75 -4.82
C TYR A 45 6.25 -1.74 -4.09
N MET A 46 7.50 -1.81 -4.53
CA MET A 46 8.60 -2.35 -3.75
C MET A 46 9.51 -1.18 -3.39
N ALA A 47 9.81 -1.03 -2.11
CA ALA A 47 10.55 0.12 -1.63
C ALA A 47 11.46 -0.19 -0.44
N LEU A 48 12.42 0.70 -0.21
CA LEU A 48 13.28 0.71 0.97
C LEU A 48 12.80 1.78 1.94
N SER A 49 12.74 1.47 3.22
CA SER A 49 12.38 2.45 4.26
C SER A 49 13.01 2.09 5.60
N PRO A 50 13.43 3.09 6.43
CA PRO A 50 13.82 2.85 7.81
C PRO A 50 12.71 2.20 8.65
N ASP A 51 11.45 2.45 8.29
CA ASP A 51 10.25 1.95 8.99
C ASP A 51 9.98 0.45 8.71
N PHE A 52 10.68 -0.16 7.74
CA PHE A 52 10.53 -1.58 7.42
C PHE A 52 11.49 -2.43 8.23
N ASP A 53 11.09 -3.67 8.47
CA ASP A 53 11.93 -4.69 9.09
C ASP A 53 13.10 -5.07 8.18
N GLU A 54 14.20 -5.51 8.80
CA GLU A 54 15.31 -6.09 8.05
C GLU A 54 14.93 -7.46 7.49
N VAL A 55 15.23 -7.65 6.20
CA VAL A 55 14.91 -8.87 5.46
C VAL A 55 16.22 -9.60 5.13
N PRO A 56 16.38 -10.85 5.59
CA PRO A 56 17.53 -11.68 5.21
C PRO A 56 17.61 -11.91 3.70
N GLU A 57 18.81 -12.21 3.21
CA GLU A 57 18.99 -12.60 1.81
C GLU A 57 18.21 -13.89 1.49
N GLY A 58 17.64 -13.95 0.28
CA GLY A 58 16.83 -15.09 -0.16
C GLY A 58 15.41 -15.13 0.39
N MET A 59 15.02 -14.18 1.26
CA MET A 59 13.65 -14.06 1.76
C MET A 59 12.79 -13.18 0.86
N ILE A 60 11.48 -13.44 0.87
CA ILE A 60 10.49 -12.62 0.18
C ILE A 60 10.28 -11.33 0.97
N ALA A 61 10.27 -10.19 0.28
CA ALA A 61 9.99 -8.89 0.89
C ALA A 61 8.59 -8.89 1.56
N PRO A 62 8.49 -8.53 2.86
CA PRO A 62 7.21 -8.48 3.57
C PRO A 62 6.26 -7.45 2.99
N GLU A 63 4.96 -7.66 3.19
CA GLU A 63 3.91 -6.71 2.82
C GLU A 63 3.57 -5.80 4.01
N TYR A 64 3.28 -4.52 3.72
CA TYR A 64 2.94 -3.50 4.69
C TYR A 64 1.64 -2.79 4.31
N ASP A 65 0.77 -2.60 5.30
CA ASP A 65 -0.41 -1.72 5.21
C ASP A 65 0.01 -0.30 5.61
N VAL A 66 -0.38 0.68 4.78
CA VAL A 66 -0.10 2.10 5.01
C VAL A 66 -1.28 2.72 5.76
N HIS A 67 -1.04 3.16 7.00
CA HIS A 67 -2.03 3.86 7.81
C HIS A 67 -1.72 5.34 7.84
N ILE A 68 -2.69 6.15 7.45
CA ILE A 68 -2.60 7.61 7.39
C ILE A 68 -3.62 8.15 8.38
N SER A 69 -3.18 9.00 9.30
CA SER A 69 -4.08 9.65 10.26
C SER A 69 -4.96 10.68 9.56
N ASP A 70 -6.16 10.96 10.08
CA ASP A 70 -7.12 11.91 9.48
C ASP A 70 -6.57 13.33 9.32
N SER A 71 -5.51 13.70 10.07
CA SER A 71 -4.82 14.99 9.93
C SER A 71 -3.73 15.00 8.85
N GLY A 72 -3.50 13.89 8.14
CA GLY A 72 -2.42 13.72 7.14
C GLY A 72 -1.00 13.78 7.71
N SER A 73 -0.84 13.99 9.01
CA SER A 73 0.45 14.35 9.63
C SER A 73 1.31 13.12 9.98
N ARG A 74 0.69 11.96 10.16
CA ARG A 74 1.36 10.74 10.63
C ARG A 74 1.02 9.55 9.73
N ILE A 75 2.07 8.99 9.15
CA ILE A 75 2.05 7.81 8.29
C ILE A 75 2.72 6.68 9.06
N GLU A 76 2.11 5.50 9.08
CA GLU A 76 2.66 4.33 9.75
C GLU A 76 2.59 3.13 8.80
N PHE A 77 3.71 2.41 8.67
CA PHE A 77 3.78 1.15 7.93
C PHE A 77 3.64 0.00 8.92
N LYS A 78 2.56 -0.76 8.81
CA LYS A 78 2.34 -1.95 9.65
C LYS A 78 2.50 -3.19 8.82
N ARG A 79 3.35 -4.13 9.26
CA ARG A 79 3.50 -5.42 8.58
C ARG A 79 2.13 -6.10 8.50
N SER A 80 1.72 -6.45 7.28
CA SER A 80 0.51 -7.20 7.05
C SER A 80 0.81 -8.69 7.26
N ASN A 81 0.09 -9.32 8.19
CA ASN A 81 0.21 -10.77 8.43
C ASN A 81 -0.54 -11.60 7.38
N VAL A 82 -1.17 -10.94 6.39
CA VAL A 82 -1.92 -11.60 5.33
C VAL A 82 -0.96 -11.87 4.18
N CYS A 83 -0.38 -13.07 4.17
CA CYS A 83 0.32 -13.58 2.99
C CYS A 83 -0.66 -13.57 1.80
N ALA A 84 -0.54 -12.60 0.89
CA ALA A 84 -1.14 -12.59 -0.45
C ALA A 84 -2.68 -12.67 -0.60
N VAL A 85 -3.50 -12.42 0.43
CA VAL A 85 -4.98 -12.48 0.31
C VAL A 85 -5.69 -11.19 0.75
N ARG A 86 -5.34 -10.07 0.10
CA ARG A 86 -6.29 -8.95 -0.08
C ARG A 86 -6.80 -8.83 -1.52
N ARG A 87 -6.74 -9.91 -2.31
CA ARG A 87 -7.42 -10.03 -3.60
C ARG A 87 -8.97 -10.01 -3.50
N ALA A 88 -9.58 -10.07 -2.31
CA ALA A 88 -11.05 -10.21 -2.16
C ALA A 88 -11.76 -9.18 -1.25
N ALA A 89 -11.07 -8.49 -0.33
CA ALA A 89 -11.79 -7.74 0.72
C ALA A 89 -12.43 -6.41 0.25
N GLN A 90 -12.02 -5.86 -0.89
CA GLN A 90 -12.66 -4.67 -1.47
C GLN A 90 -13.85 -4.99 -2.40
N ALA A 91 -14.13 -6.26 -2.70
CA ALA A 91 -15.35 -6.66 -3.39
C ALA A 91 -16.58 -6.68 -2.46
N ALA A 92 -16.40 -6.71 -1.14
CA ALA A 92 -17.48 -6.93 -0.17
C ALA A 92 -18.06 -5.65 0.48
N LYS A 93 -17.62 -4.43 0.10
CA LYS A 93 -18.15 -3.16 0.65
C LYS A 93 -19.04 -2.35 -0.30
N ARG A 94 -19.57 -2.95 -1.36
CA ARG A 94 -20.62 -2.35 -2.20
C ARG A 94 -21.89 -3.20 -2.22
N GLN A 95 -22.70 -3.08 -1.18
CA GLN A 95 -24.15 -2.91 -1.29
C GLN A 95 -24.59 -2.15 -0.01
N PRO A 96 -25.40 -1.08 -0.17
CA PRO A 96 -26.83 -1.31 -0.15
C PRO A 96 -27.64 -0.49 -1.17
N SER A 97 -28.77 -1.08 -1.57
CA SER A 97 -30.06 -0.48 -1.97
C SER A 97 -30.10 0.85 -2.76
N ALA A 98 -30.60 0.77 -3.99
CA ALA A 98 -31.59 1.70 -4.57
C ALA A 98 -32.47 0.82 -5.47
N VAL A 99 -33.71 0.45 -5.14
CA VAL A 99 -34.94 1.26 -5.02
C VAL A 99 -35.17 2.13 -6.26
N CYS A 100 -36.07 1.60 -7.11
CA CYS A 100 -37.06 2.28 -7.97
C CYS A 100 -36.62 2.93 -9.30
N PRO A 101 -37.55 3.08 -10.27
CA PRO A 101 -39.02 2.92 -10.20
C PRO A 101 -39.56 1.58 -10.68
#